data_AF-A0A835NPP1-F1
#
_entry.id   AF-A0A835NPP1-F1
#
_cell.length_a   1.000
_cell.length_b   1.000
_cell.length_c   1.000
_cell.angle_alpha   90.00
_cell.angle_beta   90.00
_cell.angle_gamma   90.00
#
_symmetry.space_group_name_H-M   'P 1'
#
loop_
_entity.id
_entity.type
_entity.pdbx_description
1 polymer ?
#
loop_
_entity_poly.entity_id
_entity_poly.type
_entity_poly.pdbx_seq_one_letter_code
_entity_poly.pdbx_strand_id
1 'polypeptide(L)'
;TVNALEGKDCKESVRLIAESANLSEEQLAFLISGMYTLLREALRLPLSTFKQEVFKEDLKELRIPEDFIVDFSSVVFGNRRPTSEGTALIQRSRLPSIQDFKWRVDVAISTSSLARALQPSILMMMKLSDGTAHRFEF
;
A
#
# COMPACT_ATOMS: atom_id res chain seq x y z
N THR A 1 24.13 3.09 -3.99
CA THR A 1 22.78 3.31 -4.56
C THR A 1 21.64 2.94 -3.60
N VAL A 2 21.80 3.19 -2.30
CA VAL A 2 20.71 3.10 -1.27
C VAL A 2 20.41 4.48 -0.65
N ASN A 3 21.24 5.48 -0.92
CA ASN A 3 21.18 6.82 -0.32
C ASN A 3 19.96 7.66 -0.75
N ALA A 4 19.32 7.34 -1.89
CA ALA A 4 18.14 8.06 -2.37
C ALA A 4 16.89 7.77 -1.51
N LEU A 5 16.84 6.60 -0.85
CA LEU A 5 15.78 6.26 0.11
C LEU A 5 15.97 6.97 1.47
N GLU A 6 17.15 7.55 1.71
CA GLU A 6 17.49 8.35 2.90
C GLU A 6 17.38 9.88 2.66
N GLY A 7 16.95 10.33 1.48
CA GLY A 7 16.77 11.75 1.17
C GLY A 7 18.07 12.53 0.90
N LYS A 8 19.19 11.86 0.63
CA LYS A 8 20.45 12.50 0.22
C LYS A 8 20.42 12.80 -1.28
N ASP A 9 20.95 13.97 -1.68
CA ASP A 9 21.04 14.34 -3.10
C ASP A 9 21.90 13.33 -3.86
N CYS A 10 21.30 12.68 -4.84
CA CYS A 10 21.90 11.61 -5.63
C CYS A 10 22.23 12.04 -7.07
N LYS A 11 22.07 13.32 -7.41
CA LYS A 11 22.30 13.85 -8.77
C LYS A 11 23.70 13.55 -9.32
N GLU A 12 24.75 13.76 -8.52
CA GLU A 12 26.12 13.47 -8.98
C GLU A 12 26.36 11.98 -9.24
N SER A 13 25.84 11.11 -8.37
CA SER A 13 25.94 9.66 -8.57
C SER A 13 25.20 9.19 -9.82
N VAL A 14 24.02 9.75 -10.10
CA VAL A 14 23.26 9.46 -11.32
C VAL A 14 24.03 9.91 -12.57
N ARG A 15 24.68 11.09 -12.52
CA ARG A 15 25.50 11.58 -13.64
C ARG A 15 26.70 10.69 -13.93
N LEU A 16 27.43 10.28 -12.90
CA LEU A 16 28.57 9.37 -13.04
C LEU A 16 28.15 8.00 -13.61
N ILE A 17 26.98 7.50 -13.23
CA ILE A 17 26.44 6.25 -13.77
C ILE A 17 26.11 6.42 -15.26
N ALA A 18 25.45 7.51 -15.65
CA ALA A 18 25.13 7.80 -17.05
C ALA A 18 26.40 7.82 -17.92
N GLU A 19 27.43 8.54 -17.47
CA GLU A 19 28.73 8.66 -18.13
C GLU A 19 29.44 7.30 -18.24
N SER A 20 29.43 6.49 -17.18
CA SER A 20 30.09 5.17 -17.16
C SER A 20 29.38 4.10 -17.99
N ALA A 21 28.05 4.16 -18.06
CA ALA A 21 27.22 3.17 -18.75
C ALA A 21 26.92 3.54 -20.22
N ASN A 22 27.35 4.73 -20.66
CA ASN A 22 27.06 5.29 -21.97
C ASN A 22 25.55 5.29 -22.30
N LEU A 23 24.73 5.57 -21.28
CA LEU A 23 23.26 5.62 -21.38
C LEU A 23 22.81 7.07 -21.57
N SER A 24 21.72 7.27 -22.31
CA SER A 24 21.06 8.58 -22.30
C SER A 24 20.43 8.86 -20.94
N GLU A 25 20.29 10.14 -20.59
CA GLU A 25 19.62 10.55 -19.35
C GLU A 25 18.19 10.00 -19.26
N GLU A 26 17.49 9.95 -20.40
CA GLU A 26 16.14 9.40 -20.50
C GLU A 26 16.12 7.89 -20.22
N GLN A 27 17.03 7.11 -20.81
CA GLN A 27 17.15 5.67 -20.53
C GLN A 27 17.45 5.39 -19.07
N LEU A 28 18.36 6.18 -18.48
CA LEU A 28 18.70 6.06 -17.07
C LEU A 28 17.52 6.43 -16.17
N ALA A 29 16.76 7.46 -16.51
CA ALA A 29 15.55 7.85 -15.80
C ALA A 29 14.49 6.74 -15.84
N PHE A 30 14.28 6.09 -16.99
CA PHE A 30 13.38 4.95 -17.10
C PHE A 30 13.81 3.78 -16.21
N LEU A 31 15.10 3.43 -16.22
CA LEU A 31 15.64 2.36 -15.38
C LEU A 31 15.48 2.66 -13.89
N ILE A 32 15.85 3.87 -13.46
CA ILE A 32 15.73 4.28 -12.05
C ILE A 32 14.26 4.30 -11.62
N SER A 33 13.37 4.81 -12.46
CA SER A 33 11.93 4.83 -12.19
C SER A 33 11.35 3.43 -12.07
N GLY A 34 11.74 2.51 -12.97
CA GLY A 34 11.35 1.11 -12.93
C GLY A 34 11.81 0.42 -11.65
N MET A 35 13.10 0.56 -11.30
CA MET A 35 13.67 0.00 -10.08
C MET A 35 13.03 0.57 -8.81
N TYR A 36 12.83 1.88 -8.75
CA TYR A 36 12.15 2.55 -7.65
C TYR A 36 10.71 2.06 -7.50
N THR A 37 9.97 1.94 -8.61
CA THR A 37 8.58 1.47 -8.60
C THR A 37 8.49 0.03 -8.11
N LEU A 38 9.34 -0.88 -8.62
CA LEU A 38 9.40 -2.27 -8.18
C LEU A 38 9.68 -2.37 -6.67
N LEU A 39 10.70 -1.68 -6.17
CA LEU A 39 11.01 -1.65 -4.74
C LEU A 39 9.87 -1.05 -3.92
N ARG A 40 9.28 0.06 -4.38
CA ARG A 40 8.18 0.72 -3.70
C ARG A 40 6.96 -0.18 -3.59
N GLU A 41 6.57 -0.87 -4.65
CA GLU A 41 5.41 -1.78 -4.59
C GLU A 41 5.71 -3.03 -3.76
N ALA A 42 6.90 -3.63 -3.87
CA ALA A 42 7.31 -4.75 -3.03
C ALA A 42 7.29 -4.40 -1.52
N LEU A 43 7.77 -3.19 -1.16
CA LEU A 43 7.77 -2.70 0.21
C LEU A 43 6.37 -2.45 0.78
N ARG A 44 5.32 -2.34 -0.06
CA ARG A 44 3.94 -2.15 0.41
C ARG A 44 3.25 -3.44 0.82
N LEU A 45 3.78 -4.59 0.42
CA LEU A 45 3.16 -5.88 0.68
C LEU A 45 3.46 -6.38 2.10
N PRO A 46 2.49 -6.97 2.82
CA PRO A 46 2.74 -7.60 4.12
C PRO A 46 3.69 -8.81 4.00
N LEU A 47 4.68 -8.94 4.89
CA LEU A 47 5.60 -10.09 4.88
C LEU A 47 4.90 -11.41 5.22
N SER A 48 3.71 -11.36 5.83
CA SER A 48 2.92 -12.56 6.12
C SER A 48 2.45 -13.27 4.83
N THR A 49 2.19 -12.51 3.77
CA THR A 49 1.70 -13.02 2.48
C THR A 49 2.75 -12.98 1.39
N PHE A 50 3.72 -12.07 1.50
CA PHE A 50 4.74 -11.85 0.49
C PHE A 50 6.00 -12.65 0.82
N LYS A 51 6.28 -13.69 0.02
CA LYS A 51 7.38 -14.64 0.26
C LYS A 51 8.60 -14.28 -0.57
N GLN A 52 9.77 -14.34 0.07
CA GLN A 52 11.04 -13.99 -0.55
C GLN A 52 11.36 -14.83 -1.80
N GLU A 53 11.10 -16.15 -1.77
CA GLU A 53 11.43 -17.01 -2.91
C GLU A 53 10.55 -16.70 -4.14
N VAL A 54 9.28 -16.38 -3.93
CA VAL A 54 8.36 -15.97 -4.99
C VAL A 54 8.83 -14.65 -5.60
N PHE A 55 9.20 -13.68 -4.76
CA PHE A 55 9.74 -12.41 -5.26
C PHE A 55 11.00 -12.58 -6.10
N LYS A 56 11.94 -13.45 -5.68
CA LYS A 56 13.13 -13.73 -6.50
C LYS A 56 12.76 -14.36 -7.83
N GLU A 57 11.81 -15.28 -7.86
CA GLU A 57 11.35 -15.92 -9.10
C GLU A 57 10.72 -14.90 -10.06
N ASP A 58 9.87 -14.00 -9.54
CA ASP A 58 9.29 -12.89 -10.32
C ASP A 58 10.39 -12.00 -10.93
N LEU A 59 11.44 -11.66 -10.16
CA LEU A 59 12.56 -10.85 -10.67
C LEU A 59 13.37 -11.58 -11.76
N LYS A 60 13.49 -12.91 -11.67
CA LYS A 60 14.13 -13.72 -12.73
C LYS A 60 13.29 -13.72 -14.00
N GLU A 61 11.96 -13.81 -13.88
CA GLU A 61 11.04 -13.72 -15.02
C GLU A 61 11.12 -12.35 -15.71
N LEU A 62 11.31 -11.28 -14.93
CA LEU A 62 11.60 -9.93 -15.43
C LEU A 62 13.01 -9.76 -16.02
N ARG A 63 13.81 -10.83 -16.07
CA ARG A 63 15.20 -10.85 -16.58
C ARG A 63 16.13 -9.91 -15.85
N ILE A 64 15.91 -9.70 -14.55
CA ILE A 64 16.85 -8.96 -13.71
C ILE A 64 18.07 -9.86 -13.43
N PRO A 65 19.32 -9.36 -13.58
CA PRO A 65 20.51 -10.16 -13.30
C PRO A 65 20.57 -10.61 -11.84
N GLU A 66 21.07 -11.84 -11.60
CA GLU A 66 21.06 -12.49 -10.28
C GLU A 66 21.77 -11.64 -9.21
N ASP A 67 22.85 -10.96 -9.57
CA ASP A 67 23.59 -10.06 -8.67
C ASP A 67 22.69 -8.97 -8.08
N PHE A 68 21.77 -8.42 -8.89
CA PHE A 68 20.80 -7.43 -8.44
C PHE A 68 19.64 -8.07 -7.67
N ILE A 69 19.23 -9.30 -7.99
CA ILE A 69 18.13 -9.98 -7.26
C ILE A 69 18.47 -10.13 -5.77
N VAL A 70 19.74 -10.41 -5.45
CA VAL A 70 20.22 -10.47 -4.07
C VAL A 70 20.08 -9.11 -3.39
N ASP A 71 20.46 -8.02 -4.06
CA ASP A 71 20.33 -6.66 -3.54
C ASP A 71 18.87 -6.28 -3.29
N PHE A 72 17.98 -6.50 -4.26
CA PHE A 72 16.54 -6.26 -4.12
C PHE A 72 15.96 -7.04 -2.94
N SER A 73 16.29 -8.32 -2.83
CA SER A 73 15.83 -9.18 -1.74
C SER A 73 16.29 -8.68 -0.38
N SER A 74 17.55 -8.22 -0.28
CA SER A 74 18.10 -7.70 0.97
C SER A 74 17.41 -6.40 1.43
N VAL A 75 16.96 -5.56 0.51
CA VAL A 75 16.24 -4.32 0.81
C VAL A 75 14.79 -4.61 1.22
N VAL A 76 14.13 -5.56 0.55
CA VAL A 76 12.70 -5.86 0.78
C VAL A 76 12.49 -6.73 2.02
N PHE A 77 13.36 -7.71 2.27
CA PHE A 77 13.21 -8.71 3.34
C PHE A 77 14.25 -8.61 4.44
N GLY A 78 15.31 -7.83 4.27
CA GLY A 78 16.36 -7.68 5.27
C GLY A 78 16.04 -6.65 6.36
N ASN A 79 16.95 -6.53 7.33
CA ASN A 79 16.84 -5.60 8.47
C ASN A 79 16.84 -4.10 8.06
N ARG A 80 17.13 -3.82 6.79
CA ARG A 80 17.10 -2.48 6.20
C ARG A 80 15.76 -2.13 5.59
N ARG A 81 14.78 -3.05 5.59
CA ARG A 81 13.42 -2.73 5.16
C ARG A 81 13.02 -1.51 5.97
N PRO A 82 12.81 -0.35 5.34
CA PRO A 82 12.52 0.84 6.10
C PRO A 82 11.30 0.53 6.94
N THR A 83 11.42 0.66 8.27
CA THR A 83 10.30 0.71 9.21
C THR A 83 9.52 2.01 8.97
N SER A 84 9.25 2.35 7.69
CA SER A 84 8.57 3.55 7.23
C SER A 84 7.06 3.50 7.50
N GLU A 85 6.64 2.66 8.44
CA GLU A 85 5.41 2.84 9.18
C GLU A 85 5.36 4.25 9.83
N GLY A 86 6.51 4.91 10.05
CA GLY A 86 6.54 6.29 10.55
C GLY A 86 6.15 7.37 9.54
N THR A 87 6.65 7.34 8.30
CA THR A 87 6.51 8.48 7.35
C THR A 87 5.63 8.17 6.15
N ALA A 88 5.60 6.93 5.65
CA ALA A 88 4.71 6.54 4.55
C ALA A 88 3.27 6.26 5.02
N LEU A 89 3.07 6.00 6.33
CA LEU A 89 1.74 5.88 6.93
C LEU A 89 1.07 7.25 7.10
N ILE A 90 1.85 8.30 7.40
CA ILE A 90 1.36 9.68 7.56
C ILE A 90 0.95 10.28 6.20
N GLN A 91 1.64 9.91 5.11
CA GLN A 91 1.37 10.46 3.78
C GLN A 91 0.40 9.63 2.92
N ARG A 92 0.03 8.42 3.37
CA ARG A 92 -1.20 7.82 2.84
C ARG A 92 -2.35 8.53 3.52
N SER A 93 -3.06 9.37 2.78
CA SER A 93 -4.45 9.74 3.05
C SER A 93 -5.30 8.47 3.07
N ARG A 94 -5.15 7.66 4.13
CA ARG A 94 -5.98 6.50 4.37
C ARG A 94 -7.34 7.03 4.76
N LEU A 95 -8.37 6.55 4.06
CA LEU A 95 -9.73 6.77 4.54
C LEU A 95 -9.84 6.20 5.95
N PRO A 96 -10.59 6.85 6.85
CA PRO A 96 -10.84 6.31 8.18
C PRO A 96 -11.36 4.87 8.08
N SER A 97 -10.73 3.95 8.81
CA SER A 97 -11.14 2.55 8.85
C SER A 97 -12.25 2.35 9.88
N ILE A 98 -13.10 1.33 9.72
CA ILE A 98 -14.15 1.00 10.69
C ILE A 98 -13.52 0.40 11.95
N GLN A 99 -13.81 0.99 13.11
CA GLN A 99 -13.40 0.49 14.44
C GLN A 99 -14.49 -0.30 15.15
N ASP A 100 -15.74 0.14 15.06
CA ASP A 100 -16.90 -0.52 15.68
C ASP A 100 -18.07 -0.45 14.71
N PHE A 101 -18.80 -1.56 14.57
CA PHE A 101 -20.00 -1.64 13.73
C PHE A 101 -21.08 -2.41 14.47
N LYS A 102 -22.19 -1.74 14.75
CA LYS A 102 -23.34 -2.29 15.47
C LYS A 102 -24.59 -2.06 14.65
N TRP A 103 -25.44 -3.06 14.57
CA TRP A 103 -26.73 -2.95 13.91
C TRP A 103 -27.81 -3.67 14.70
N ARG A 104 -29.05 -3.24 14.51
CA ARG A 104 -30.24 -3.93 15.00
C ARG A 104 -31.35 -3.86 13.96
N VAL A 105 -32.25 -4.82 14.03
CA VAL A 105 -33.48 -4.83 13.23
C VAL A 105 -34.63 -4.52 14.17
N ASP A 106 -35.36 -3.47 13.86
CA ASP A 106 -36.60 -3.11 14.52
C ASP A 106 -37.76 -3.55 13.62
N VAL A 107 -38.88 -3.97 14.20
CA VAL A 107 -40.09 -4.33 13.44
C VAL A 107 -41.26 -3.53 14.00
N ALA A 108 -41.79 -2.61 13.20
CA ALA A 108 -42.99 -1.84 13.52
C ALA A 108 -44.23 -2.49 12.90
N ILE A 109 -45.39 -2.30 13.52
CA ILE A 109 -46.67 -2.68 12.94
C ILE A 109 -47.24 -1.46 12.23
N SER A 110 -47.36 -1.50 10.90
CA SER A 110 -47.97 -0.41 10.13
C SER A 110 -49.46 -0.32 10.44
N THR A 111 -49.94 0.88 10.82
CA THR A 111 -51.36 1.15 11.12
C THR A 111 -52.14 1.66 9.92
N SER A 112 -51.60 1.54 8.70
CA SER A 112 -52.32 1.94 7.48
C SER A 112 -53.51 1.01 7.19
N SER A 113 -54.61 1.60 6.71
CA SER A 113 -55.98 1.08 6.79
C SER A 113 -56.29 -0.19 6.00
N LEU A 114 -55.33 -0.80 5.28
CA LEU A 114 -55.63 -1.89 4.33
C LEU A 114 -54.89 -3.22 4.55
N ALA A 115 -53.86 -3.27 5.40
CA ALA A 115 -53.28 -4.54 5.88
C ALA A 115 -52.34 -4.25 7.04
N ARG A 116 -52.45 -4.99 8.16
CA ARG A 116 -51.41 -4.96 9.20
C ARG A 116 -50.15 -5.60 8.63
N ALA A 117 -49.28 -4.80 8.05
CA ALA A 117 -47.98 -5.23 7.56
C ALA A 117 -46.92 -5.01 8.65
N LEU A 118 -46.07 -6.02 8.85
CA LEU A 118 -44.83 -5.84 9.59
C LEU A 118 -43.89 -5.00 8.73
N GLN A 119 -43.44 -3.87 9.26
CA GLN A 119 -42.48 -2.99 8.62
C GLN A 119 -41.13 -3.16 9.33
N PRO A 120 -40.20 -3.96 8.76
CA PRO A 120 -38.85 -4.03 9.30
C PRO A 120 -38.09 -2.75 8.99
N SER A 121 -37.20 -2.33 9.89
CA SER A 121 -36.18 -1.32 9.65
C SER A 121 -34.84 -1.76 10.23
N ILE A 122 -33.75 -1.30 9.62
CA ILE A 122 -32.39 -1.60 10.07
C ILE A 122 -31.73 -0.32 10.55
N LEU A 123 -31.40 -0.28 11.84
CA LEU A 123 -30.59 0.78 12.42
C LEU A 123 -29.14 0.33 12.50
N MET A 124 -28.24 1.06 11.84
CA MET A 124 -26.80 0.81 11.84
C MET A 124 -26.04 1.96 12.49
N MET A 125 -25.01 1.63 13.26
CA MET A 125 -24.06 2.57 13.86
C MET A 125 -22.62 2.13 13.54
N MET A 126 -21.84 3.06 13.02
CA MET A 126 -20.45 2.86 12.63
C MET A 126 -19.57 3.87 13.36
N LYS A 127 -18.46 3.41 13.97
CA LYS A 127 -17.38 4.28 14.47
C LYS A 127 -16.15 4.10 13.59
N LEU A 128 -15.56 5.21 13.18
CA LEU A 128 -14.38 5.25 12.32
C LEU A 128 -13.11 5.55 13.13
N SER A 129 -11.96 5.30 12.54
CA SER A 129 -10.65 5.46 13.19
C SER A 129 -10.25 6.90 13.45
N ASP A 130 -10.91 7.86 12.81
CA ASP A 130 -10.76 9.29 13.04
C ASP A 130 -11.64 9.81 14.18
N GLY A 131 -12.37 8.93 14.87
CA GLY A 131 -13.28 9.27 15.96
C GLY A 131 -14.67 9.68 15.49
N THR A 132 -14.93 9.76 14.19
CA THR A 132 -16.27 10.05 13.66
C THR A 132 -17.21 8.87 13.85
N ALA A 133 -18.50 9.17 14.02
CA ALA A 133 -19.55 8.17 14.17
C ALA A 133 -20.70 8.47 13.20
N HIS A 134 -21.15 7.45 12.48
CA HIS A 134 -22.24 7.54 11.54
C HIS A 134 -23.41 6.64 11.96
N ARG A 135 -24.63 7.12 11.73
CA ARG A 135 -25.88 6.40 11.96
C ARG A 135 -26.67 6.35 10.66
N PHE A 136 -27.14 5.16 10.28
CA PHE A 136 -27.95 4.93 9.09
C PHE A 136 -29.23 4.18 9.45
N GLU A 137 -30.33 4.49 8.79
CA GLU A 137 -31.63 3.82 8.94
C GLU A 137 -32.18 3.49 7.55
N PHE A 138 -32.56 2.22 7.37
CA PHE A 138 -33.08 1.66 6.12
C PHE A 138 -34.41 0.94 6.35
#